data_AF-A0ABD6D3H0-F1
#
_entry.id   AF-A0ABD6D3H0-F1
#
_cell.length_a   1.000
_cell.length_b   1.000
_cell.length_c   1.000
_cell.angle_alpha   90.00
_cell.angle_beta   90.00
_cell.angle_gamma   90.00
#
_symmetry.space_group_name_H-M   'P 1'
#
loop_
_entity.id
_entity.type
_entity.pdbx_description
1 polymer ?
#
loop_
_entity_poly.entity_id
_entity_poly.type
_entity_poly.pdbx_seq_one_letter_code
_entity_poly.pdbx_strand_id
1 'polypeptide(L)'
;MEWTRRGLLVGTAVGLSGCLSAGGSNVDYPETATETAADKALVEAETAAPATDEDEATPQTEAPVPNRQLAGEVERAYGEIEWFATEYDTAIETYQRVLGNAMATVRRVQDSAEFDAENLELVRRATDRAVATTETELGGHFGLPGQMRDEIDAHIETIRRFGSRGDLDRVDVELERLYDYLRGIRSDLFVRRVLSDRQIDARLYRYLHDETPDDDENEDDENEDDDDEADPGLFEIYHSSGYAGYAYAGPQYVERDPFGDDDADDTNEGAELLARQRTQFESVGEPTGRTGFAYVVSHGVPDEADQPTDLEPLDYEHTSLFVQRYDDVATAGAAVERLYDTAVSREGHYSFGRDRWDRVYYEADGDVTYAFLIQAGQFILVAAPAEVAWEERIDWTEALDRLWLWRP
;
A
#
# COMPACT_ATOMS: atom_id res chain seq x y z
N MET A 1 42.99 20.74 -20.85
CA MET A 1 44.43 20.43 -20.66
C MET A 1 44.51 18.93 -20.87
N GLU A 2 44.92 18.48 -22.07
CA GLU A 2 44.87 17.08 -22.49
C GLU A 2 45.93 16.24 -21.78
N TRP A 3 45.53 15.10 -21.20
CA TRP A 3 46.46 14.12 -20.65
C TRP A 3 46.00 12.69 -20.98
N THR A 4 46.83 11.98 -21.73
CA THR A 4 46.65 10.57 -22.13
C THR A 4 47.22 9.63 -21.06
N ARG A 5 46.55 8.50 -20.82
CA ARG A 5 46.86 7.55 -19.74
C ARG A 5 48.19 6.81 -19.95
N ARG A 6 49.07 6.88 -18.95
CA ARG A 6 50.13 5.89 -18.66
C ARG A 6 50.19 5.66 -17.15
N GLY A 7 49.98 4.42 -16.73
CA GLY A 7 49.91 4.03 -15.33
C GLY A 7 51.27 3.87 -14.64
N LEU A 8 51.24 3.94 -13.30
CA LEU A 8 52.09 3.16 -12.41
C LEU A 8 51.56 3.19 -10.96
N LEU A 9 51.57 2.01 -10.33
CA LEU A 9 51.17 1.69 -8.96
C LEU A 9 52.23 2.06 -7.89
N VAL A 10 51.82 1.92 -6.62
CA VAL A 10 52.54 1.86 -5.31
C VAL A 10 52.18 3.06 -4.40
N GLY A 11 51.76 2.96 -3.13
CA GLY A 11 51.51 1.86 -2.19
C GLY A 11 51.16 2.39 -0.78
N THR A 12 50.33 1.64 -0.04
CA THR A 12 50.21 1.46 1.44
C THR A 12 50.40 2.60 2.48
N ALA A 13 49.29 2.88 3.19
CA ALA A 13 49.01 2.55 4.61
C ALA A 13 49.24 3.54 5.79
N VAL A 14 48.33 3.36 6.77
CA VAL A 14 48.34 3.64 8.23
C VAL A 14 47.74 4.98 8.70
N GLY A 15 46.64 4.86 9.47
CA GLY A 15 45.92 5.96 10.11
C GLY A 15 46.39 6.27 11.53
N LEU A 16 45.63 7.12 12.23
CA LEU A 16 45.71 7.33 13.68
C LEU A 16 44.40 7.95 14.19
N SER A 17 44.05 7.48 15.39
CA SER A 17 42.91 7.80 16.23
C SER A 17 43.08 9.11 17.01
N GLY A 18 41.96 9.60 17.54
CA GLY A 18 41.85 10.40 18.77
C GLY A 18 41.11 11.72 18.56
N CYS A 19 40.35 12.28 19.50
CA CYS A 19 39.90 11.90 20.83
C CYS A 19 38.80 12.91 21.25
N LEU A 20 37.98 12.50 22.22
CA LEU A 20 36.87 13.19 22.88
C LEU A 20 37.25 14.47 23.69
N SER A 21 36.19 15.17 24.14
CA SER A 21 36.03 16.12 25.27
C SER A 21 35.62 17.53 24.81
N ALA A 22 34.78 18.33 25.47
CA ALA A 22 34.00 18.33 26.72
C ALA A 22 32.88 19.38 26.50
N GLY A 23 31.67 19.32 27.07
CA GLY A 23 31.36 19.48 28.49
C GLY A 23 30.38 20.67 28.67
N GLY A 24 29.39 20.54 29.57
CA GLY A 24 28.60 21.69 30.04
C GLY A 24 27.10 21.44 30.24
N SER A 25 26.77 20.73 31.32
CA SER A 25 25.43 20.70 31.93
C SER A 25 25.05 22.09 32.48
N ASN A 26 23.77 22.46 32.39
CA ASN A 26 23.13 23.43 33.28
C ASN A 26 21.61 23.17 33.34
N VAL A 27 21.22 22.42 34.37
CA VAL A 27 19.88 22.33 34.98
C VAL A 27 20.11 22.95 36.38
N ASP A 28 19.30 23.82 37.00
CA ASP A 28 17.87 23.83 37.35
C ASP A 28 17.62 25.22 38.06
N TYR A 29 16.45 25.87 38.19
CA TYR A 29 15.25 25.54 39.01
C TYR A 29 14.26 26.76 38.95
N PRO A 30 13.04 26.73 39.56
CA PRO A 30 11.80 27.33 39.05
C PRO A 30 11.31 28.56 39.86
N GLU A 31 10.13 29.12 39.54
CA GLU A 31 9.10 29.50 40.55
C GLU A 31 7.76 30.06 39.97
N THR A 32 6.66 29.53 40.54
CA THR A 32 5.39 30.18 40.94
C THR A 32 4.23 30.49 39.98
N ALA A 33 3.05 30.08 40.48
CA ALA A 33 1.69 30.11 39.96
C ALA A 33 0.99 31.48 40.05
N THR A 34 -0.11 31.67 39.30
CA THR A 34 -1.32 32.39 39.77
C THR A 34 -2.56 31.96 38.97
N GLU A 35 -3.59 31.50 39.68
CA GLU A 35 -4.99 31.34 39.23
C GLU A 35 -5.64 32.69 38.91
N THR A 36 -6.60 32.74 37.98
CA THR A 36 -7.82 33.54 38.21
C THR A 36 -9.02 32.93 37.49
N ALA A 37 -10.08 32.68 38.25
CA ALA A 37 -11.41 32.33 37.79
C ALA A 37 -12.41 33.48 38.06
N ALA A 38 -13.61 33.34 37.48
CA ALA A 38 -14.84 34.17 37.57
C ALA A 38 -14.94 35.30 36.50
N ASP A 39 -16.11 35.61 35.91
CA ASP A 39 -17.48 35.53 36.42
C ASP A 39 -18.55 35.59 35.29
N LYS A 40 -19.80 35.31 35.68
CA LYS A 40 -21.06 35.12 34.95
C LYS A 40 -21.79 36.40 34.42
N ALA A 41 -22.68 36.14 33.44
CA ALA A 41 -24.09 36.58 33.30
C ALA A 41 -24.50 37.90 32.57
N LEU A 42 -25.32 37.68 31.52
CA LEU A 42 -26.58 38.34 31.09
C LEU A 42 -26.70 39.87 31.00
N VAL A 43 -26.98 40.38 29.79
CA VAL A 43 -28.04 41.38 29.52
C VAL A 43 -28.55 41.27 28.06
N GLU A 44 -29.86 41.10 27.88
CA GLU A 44 -30.61 41.29 26.63
C GLU A 44 -30.62 42.77 26.19
N ALA A 45 -30.43 43.04 24.89
CA ALA A 45 -30.89 44.29 24.29
C ALA A 45 -31.25 44.08 22.81
N GLU A 46 -32.54 43.88 22.58
CA GLU A 46 -33.24 43.95 21.31
C GLU A 46 -32.96 45.30 20.62
N THR A 47 -32.34 45.28 19.44
CA THR A 47 -32.30 46.43 18.54
C THR A 47 -32.53 45.95 17.11
N ALA A 48 -33.73 46.20 16.61
CA ALA A 48 -34.12 45.95 15.22
C ALA A 48 -33.69 47.11 14.31
N ALA A 49 -32.88 46.81 13.28
CA ALA A 49 -32.78 47.54 12.01
C ALA A 49 -31.79 46.82 11.06
N PRO A 50 -31.84 47.10 9.75
CA PRO A 50 -32.82 46.67 8.75
C PRO A 50 -32.32 45.43 7.97
N ALA A 51 -33.22 44.80 7.21
CA ALA A 51 -32.91 43.66 6.34
C ALA A 51 -31.83 44.02 5.30
N THR A 52 -30.64 43.46 5.49
CA THR A 52 -29.70 43.16 4.42
C THR A 52 -30.06 41.78 3.89
N ASP A 53 -30.48 41.69 2.63
CA ASP A 53 -30.45 40.45 1.85
C ASP A 53 -28.97 40.08 1.68
N GLU A 54 -28.41 39.46 2.71
CA GLU A 54 -27.21 38.64 2.58
C GLU A 54 -27.72 37.25 2.22
N ASP A 55 -27.54 36.88 0.95
CA ASP A 55 -27.48 35.49 0.52
C ASP A 55 -26.35 34.83 1.35
N GLU A 56 -26.66 34.44 2.59
CA GLU A 56 -25.92 33.41 3.30
C GLU A 56 -26.10 32.15 2.46
N ALA A 57 -25.12 31.90 1.59
CA ALA A 57 -24.85 30.59 1.07
C ALA A 57 -24.71 29.68 2.29
N THR A 58 -25.81 29.02 2.65
CA THR A 58 -25.83 27.97 3.65
C THR A 58 -24.69 27.04 3.26
N PRO A 59 -23.70 26.77 4.13
CA PRO A 59 -22.69 25.77 3.80
C PRO A 59 -23.49 24.55 3.38
N GLN A 60 -23.29 24.09 2.14
CA GLN A 60 -23.90 22.84 1.73
C GLN A 60 -23.26 21.80 2.62
N THR A 61 -23.96 21.47 3.71
CA THR A 61 -23.58 20.36 4.58
C THR A 61 -23.52 19.17 3.65
N GLU A 62 -22.30 18.75 3.37
CA GLU A 62 -22.00 17.59 2.56
C GLU A 62 -22.92 16.46 3.02
N ALA A 63 -23.62 15.83 2.08
CA ALA A 63 -24.59 14.80 2.42
C ALA A 63 -23.89 13.75 3.31
N PRO A 64 -24.54 13.28 4.39
CA PRO A 64 -23.91 12.34 5.31
C PRO A 64 -23.46 11.09 4.52
N VAL A 65 -22.16 10.83 4.52
CA VAL A 65 -21.55 9.66 3.86
C VAL A 65 -21.78 8.44 4.76
N PRO A 66 -22.47 7.39 4.30
CA PRO A 66 -22.65 6.16 5.06
C PRO A 66 -21.29 5.56 5.43
N ASN A 67 -21.07 5.25 6.71
CA ASN A 67 -19.86 4.63 7.24
C ASN A 67 -18.56 5.27 6.71
N ARG A 68 -18.43 6.60 6.90
CA ARG A 68 -17.35 7.43 6.30
C ARG A 68 -15.93 6.88 6.57
N GLN A 69 -15.65 6.40 7.77
CA GLN A 69 -14.32 5.88 8.11
C GLN A 69 -14.01 4.59 7.34
N LEU A 70 -14.95 3.63 7.37
CA LEU A 70 -14.91 2.42 6.58
C LEU A 70 -14.78 2.72 5.08
N ALA A 71 -15.47 3.75 4.59
CA ALA A 71 -15.37 4.17 3.19
C ALA A 71 -13.93 4.58 2.82
N GLY A 72 -13.22 5.30 3.70
CA GLY A 72 -11.83 5.68 3.48
C GLY A 72 -10.84 4.51 3.57
N GLU A 73 -11.11 3.52 4.42
CA GLU A 73 -10.32 2.27 4.50
C GLU A 73 -10.49 1.43 3.23
N VAL A 74 -11.74 1.21 2.80
CA VAL A 74 -12.04 0.50 1.55
C VAL A 74 -11.48 1.25 0.36
N GLU A 75 -11.54 2.59 0.33
CA GLU A 75 -10.97 3.37 -0.76
C GLU A 75 -9.46 3.20 -0.87
N ARG A 76 -8.74 3.16 0.26
CA ARG A 76 -7.29 2.90 0.28
C ARG A 76 -6.95 1.50 -0.24
N ALA A 77 -7.61 0.47 0.29
CA ALA A 77 -7.37 -0.91 -0.14
C ALA A 77 -7.77 -1.14 -1.61
N TYR A 78 -8.98 -0.73 -2.00
CA TYR A 78 -9.48 -0.87 -3.37
C TYR A 78 -8.65 -0.06 -4.37
N GLY A 79 -8.25 1.18 -4.02
CA GLY A 79 -7.42 2.02 -4.88
C GLY A 79 -6.06 1.39 -5.15
N GLU A 80 -5.46 0.77 -4.14
CA GLU A 80 -4.19 0.05 -4.30
C GLU A 80 -4.36 -1.21 -5.17
N ILE A 81 -5.43 -2.00 -4.97
CA ILE A 81 -5.79 -3.13 -5.84
C ILE A 81 -5.97 -2.66 -7.30
N GLU A 82 -6.70 -1.56 -7.51
CA GLU A 82 -6.94 -1.00 -8.84
C GLU A 82 -5.65 -0.53 -9.51
N TRP A 83 -4.71 0.04 -8.75
CA TRP A 83 -3.40 0.45 -9.26
C TRP A 83 -2.59 -0.75 -9.78
N PHE A 84 -2.49 -1.83 -8.99
CA PHE A 84 -1.87 -3.08 -9.45
C PHE A 84 -2.56 -3.63 -10.70
N ALA A 85 -3.88 -3.57 -10.72
CA ALA A 85 -4.69 -4.14 -11.77
C ALA A 85 -4.70 -3.35 -13.09
N THR A 86 -4.25 -2.10 -13.10
CA THR A 86 -4.41 -1.20 -14.27
C THR A 86 -3.20 -0.34 -14.62
N GLU A 87 -2.36 0.02 -13.64
CA GLU A 87 -1.25 0.97 -13.82
C GLU A 87 0.13 0.32 -13.66
N TYR A 88 0.25 -0.74 -12.85
CA TYR A 88 1.52 -1.38 -12.49
C TYR A 88 2.42 -1.73 -13.69
N ASP A 89 1.92 -2.42 -14.71
CA ASP A 89 2.71 -2.81 -15.88
C ASP A 89 3.32 -1.58 -16.58
N THR A 90 2.53 -0.51 -16.71
CA THR A 90 2.95 0.73 -17.34
C THR A 90 3.99 1.47 -16.48
N ALA A 91 3.82 1.43 -15.16
CA ALA A 91 4.76 1.98 -14.19
C ALA A 91 6.13 1.24 -14.27
N ILE A 92 6.13 -0.09 -14.30
CA ILE A 92 7.33 -0.92 -14.43
C ILE A 92 8.05 -0.68 -15.78
N GLU A 93 7.32 -0.64 -16.90
CA GLU A 93 7.91 -0.31 -18.20
C GLU A 93 8.57 1.07 -18.18
N THR A 94 7.93 2.06 -17.55
CA THR A 94 8.43 3.43 -17.43
C THR A 94 9.68 3.50 -16.56
N TYR A 95 9.67 2.81 -15.41
CA TYR A 95 10.80 2.62 -14.52
C TYR A 95 11.99 1.98 -15.23
N GLN A 96 11.80 0.82 -15.89
CA GLN A 96 12.88 0.13 -16.57
C GLN A 96 13.47 0.96 -17.72
N ARG A 97 12.61 1.70 -18.45
CA ARG A 97 13.01 2.59 -19.53
C ARG A 97 13.87 3.76 -19.03
N VAL A 98 13.48 4.41 -17.93
CA VAL A 98 14.24 5.55 -17.39
C VAL A 98 15.60 5.12 -16.85
N LEU A 99 15.67 3.95 -16.21
CA LEU A 99 16.94 3.33 -15.80
C LEU A 99 17.82 2.99 -17.00
N GLY A 100 17.24 2.43 -18.07
CA GLY A 100 17.97 2.17 -19.31
C GLY A 100 18.61 3.43 -19.92
N ASN A 101 17.92 4.57 -19.85
CA ASN A 101 18.44 5.87 -20.31
C ASN A 101 19.58 6.39 -19.40
N ALA A 102 19.47 6.19 -18.08
CA ALA A 102 20.54 6.52 -17.14
C ALA A 102 21.79 5.66 -17.39
N MET A 103 21.62 4.35 -17.53
CA MET A 103 22.70 3.40 -17.89
C MET A 103 23.40 3.79 -19.19
N ALA A 104 22.65 4.13 -20.23
CA ALA A 104 23.21 4.59 -21.50
C ALA A 104 24.03 5.88 -21.34
N THR A 105 23.61 6.77 -20.44
CA THR A 105 24.35 8.00 -20.13
C THR A 105 25.63 7.73 -19.37
N VAL A 106 25.61 6.86 -18.35
CA VAL A 106 26.80 6.41 -17.62
C VAL A 106 27.82 5.83 -18.59
N ARG A 107 27.39 4.90 -19.46
CA ARG A 107 28.29 4.24 -20.43
C ARG A 107 28.88 5.20 -21.44
N ARG A 108 28.07 6.15 -21.95
CA ARG A 108 28.56 7.21 -22.84
C ARG A 108 29.63 8.08 -22.17
N VAL A 109 29.48 8.40 -20.89
CA VAL A 109 30.48 9.16 -20.14
C VAL A 109 31.74 8.33 -19.87
N GLN A 110 31.58 7.05 -19.57
CA GLN A 110 32.69 6.11 -19.41
C GLN A 110 33.51 5.92 -20.71
N ASP A 111 32.83 5.88 -21.87
CA ASP A 111 33.46 5.76 -23.19
C ASP A 111 34.07 7.10 -23.68
N SER A 112 33.86 8.20 -22.96
CA SER A 112 34.44 9.50 -23.30
C SER A 112 35.94 9.51 -23.07
N ALA A 113 36.68 10.13 -24.00
CA ALA A 113 38.13 10.30 -23.87
C ALA A 113 38.52 11.29 -22.76
N GLU A 114 37.59 12.16 -22.37
CA GLU A 114 37.78 13.17 -21.33
C GLU A 114 36.67 13.07 -20.29
N PHE A 115 37.03 13.29 -19.02
CA PHE A 115 36.08 13.38 -17.91
C PHE A 115 36.21 14.76 -17.26
N ASP A 116 35.07 15.45 -17.14
CA ASP A 116 34.97 16.77 -16.56
C ASP A 116 33.65 16.94 -15.78
N ALA A 117 33.45 18.13 -15.23
CA ALA A 117 32.24 18.44 -14.47
C ALA A 117 30.96 18.38 -15.33
N GLU A 118 31.06 18.66 -16.64
CA GLU A 118 29.90 18.61 -17.54
C GLU A 118 29.44 17.17 -17.76
N ASN A 119 30.37 16.25 -17.98
CA ASN A 119 30.08 14.82 -18.10
C ASN A 119 29.49 14.25 -16.82
N LEU A 120 30.04 14.59 -15.64
CA LEU A 120 29.46 14.18 -14.37
C LEU A 120 28.03 14.71 -14.19
N GLU A 121 27.78 15.96 -14.58
CA GLU A 121 26.47 16.58 -14.51
C GLU A 121 25.46 15.96 -15.48
N LEU A 122 25.91 15.37 -16.60
CA LEU A 122 25.04 14.56 -17.47
C LEU A 122 24.60 13.27 -16.78
N VAL A 123 25.52 12.58 -16.09
CA VAL A 123 25.18 11.38 -15.32
C VAL A 123 24.18 11.74 -14.23
N ARG A 124 24.48 12.77 -13.43
CA ARG A 124 23.61 13.24 -12.34
C ARG A 124 22.20 13.56 -12.83
N ARG A 125 22.06 14.36 -13.90
CA ARG A 125 20.73 14.69 -14.45
C ARG A 125 19.96 13.46 -14.93
N ALA A 126 20.65 12.46 -15.47
CA ALA A 126 20.02 11.24 -15.92
C ALA A 126 19.56 10.36 -14.75
N THR A 127 20.38 10.25 -13.69
CA THR A 127 20.04 9.50 -12.49
C THR A 127 18.98 10.19 -11.64
N ASP A 128 19.03 11.52 -11.49
CA ASP A 128 18.00 12.32 -10.79
C ASP A 128 16.63 12.17 -11.46
N ARG A 129 16.61 12.15 -12.80
CA ARG A 129 15.37 11.87 -13.55
C ARG A 129 14.87 10.46 -13.28
N ALA A 130 15.77 9.46 -13.25
CA ALA A 130 15.38 8.09 -12.95
C ALA A 130 14.75 8.00 -11.55
N VAL A 131 15.39 8.58 -10.53
CA VAL A 131 14.85 8.62 -9.16
C VAL A 131 13.49 9.34 -9.11
N ALA A 132 13.36 10.51 -9.74
CA ALA A 132 12.11 11.26 -9.72
C ALA A 132 10.95 10.52 -10.42
N THR A 133 11.26 9.80 -11.51
CA THR A 133 10.28 8.93 -12.16
C THR A 133 9.93 7.73 -11.27
N THR A 134 10.90 7.05 -10.67
CA THR A 134 10.64 5.96 -9.72
C THR A 134 9.77 6.42 -8.55
N GLU A 135 10.02 7.60 -7.99
CA GLU A 135 9.20 8.21 -6.93
C GLU A 135 7.75 8.41 -7.37
N THR A 136 7.55 8.94 -8.58
CA THR A 136 6.22 9.25 -9.11
C THR A 136 5.42 7.98 -9.42
N GLU A 137 6.06 7.00 -10.05
CA GLU A 137 5.39 5.79 -10.54
C GLU A 137 5.28 4.72 -9.45
N LEU A 138 6.25 4.61 -8.54
CA LEU A 138 6.36 3.48 -7.61
C LEU A 138 6.42 3.92 -6.13
N GLY A 139 6.70 5.18 -5.80
CA GLY A 139 6.97 5.61 -4.42
C GLY A 139 5.78 5.50 -3.48
N GLY A 140 4.56 5.58 -4.01
CA GLY A 140 3.34 5.34 -3.24
C GLY A 140 3.10 3.87 -2.91
N HIS A 141 3.76 2.94 -3.60
CA HIS A 141 3.45 1.50 -3.57
C HIS A 141 4.61 0.71 -2.98
N PHE A 142 5.85 1.12 -3.29
CA PHE A 142 7.09 0.46 -2.91
C PHE A 142 8.08 1.43 -2.24
N GLY A 143 8.82 0.96 -1.24
CA GLY A 143 9.83 1.74 -0.51
C GLY A 143 11.16 2.01 -1.26
N LEU A 144 11.22 1.80 -2.58
CA LEU A 144 12.45 1.85 -3.38
C LEU A 144 13.09 3.26 -3.56
N PRO A 145 12.35 4.35 -3.79
CA PRO A 145 12.94 5.62 -4.23
C PRO A 145 13.99 6.20 -3.28
N GLY A 146 13.79 6.05 -1.97
CA GLY A 146 14.73 6.52 -0.94
C GLY A 146 16.09 5.84 -1.06
N GLN A 147 16.10 4.50 -1.02
CA GLN A 147 17.32 3.70 -1.18
C GLN A 147 18.00 3.98 -2.52
N MET A 148 17.22 4.13 -3.59
CA MET A 148 17.75 4.43 -4.92
C MET A 148 18.49 5.77 -4.97
N ARG A 149 17.95 6.79 -4.31
CA ARG A 149 18.56 8.12 -4.23
C ARG A 149 19.89 8.07 -3.47
N ASP A 150 19.91 7.43 -2.30
CA ASP A 150 21.09 7.36 -1.44
C ASP A 150 22.28 6.65 -2.11
N GLU A 151 22.03 5.48 -2.74
CA GLU A 151 23.07 4.72 -3.43
C GLU A 151 23.64 5.48 -4.65
N ILE A 152 22.76 6.13 -5.43
CA ILE A 152 23.17 6.95 -6.57
C ILE A 152 24.03 8.13 -6.10
N ASP A 153 23.58 8.87 -5.09
CA ASP A 153 24.30 10.03 -4.58
C ASP A 153 25.68 9.65 -4.02
N ALA A 154 25.80 8.50 -3.36
CA ALA A 154 27.07 7.96 -2.88
C ALA A 154 28.07 7.69 -4.03
N HIS A 155 27.60 7.11 -5.13
CA HIS A 155 28.43 6.92 -6.33
C HIS A 155 28.83 8.25 -6.97
N ILE A 156 27.90 9.18 -7.14
CA ILE A 156 28.16 10.50 -7.73
C ILE A 156 29.15 11.30 -6.90
N GLU A 157 29.04 11.29 -5.57
CA GLU A 157 29.99 11.96 -4.68
C GLU A 157 31.40 11.36 -4.80
N THR A 158 31.48 10.03 -4.88
CA THR A 158 32.76 9.32 -5.04
C THR A 158 33.41 9.66 -6.37
N ILE A 159 32.65 9.63 -7.47
CA ILE A 159 33.12 10.01 -8.81
C ILE A 159 33.63 11.46 -8.80
N ARG A 160 32.86 12.39 -8.22
CA ARG A 160 33.26 13.81 -8.10
C ARG A 160 34.59 13.96 -7.38
N ARG A 161 34.76 13.24 -6.25
CA ARG A 161 35.96 13.30 -5.41
C ARG A 161 37.20 12.87 -6.18
N PHE A 162 37.15 11.75 -6.90
CA PHE A 162 38.30 11.24 -7.66
C PHE A 162 38.54 12.01 -8.97
N GLY A 163 37.46 12.41 -9.67
CA GLY A 163 37.55 13.26 -10.86
C GLY A 163 38.24 14.59 -10.57
N SER A 164 37.96 15.22 -9.42
CA SER A 164 38.64 16.47 -9.02
C SER A 164 40.15 16.34 -8.81
N ARG A 165 40.64 15.11 -8.57
CA ARG A 165 42.06 14.79 -8.37
C ARG A 165 42.73 14.30 -9.66
N GLY A 166 41.98 14.12 -10.74
CA GLY A 166 42.47 13.55 -12.00
C GLY A 166 42.68 12.04 -11.97
N ASP A 167 42.11 11.33 -10.98
CA ASP A 167 42.19 9.87 -10.88
C ASP A 167 41.12 9.21 -11.75
N LEU A 168 41.37 9.20 -13.06
CA LEU A 168 40.42 8.72 -14.06
C LEU A 168 40.20 7.20 -14.01
N ASP A 169 41.20 6.44 -13.60
CA ASP A 169 41.05 4.99 -13.44
C ASP A 169 40.06 4.68 -12.31
N ARG A 170 40.10 5.45 -11.21
CA ARG A 170 39.11 5.32 -10.15
C ARG A 170 37.72 5.81 -10.55
N VAL A 171 37.63 6.87 -11.37
CA VAL A 171 36.35 7.32 -11.93
C VAL A 171 35.69 6.23 -12.79
N ASP A 172 36.44 5.57 -13.67
CA ASP A 172 35.91 4.50 -14.50
C ASP A 172 35.34 3.33 -13.68
N VAL A 173 36.06 2.93 -12.62
CA VAL A 173 35.61 1.87 -11.70
C VAL A 173 34.30 2.25 -11.02
N GLU A 174 34.14 3.51 -10.61
CA GLU A 174 32.91 3.96 -9.95
C GLU A 174 31.75 4.15 -10.94
N LEU A 175 32.03 4.56 -12.18
CA LEU A 175 31.02 4.58 -13.25
C LEU A 175 30.54 3.16 -13.59
N GLU A 176 31.44 2.18 -13.62
CA GLU A 176 31.09 0.76 -13.82
C GLU A 176 30.21 0.25 -12.67
N ARG A 177 30.55 0.56 -11.41
CA ARG A 177 29.73 0.21 -10.24
C ARG A 177 28.34 0.83 -10.28
N LEU A 178 28.24 2.11 -10.63
CA LEU A 178 26.96 2.78 -10.82
C LEU A 178 26.14 2.12 -11.95
N TYR A 179 26.80 1.76 -13.06
CA TYR A 179 26.14 1.04 -14.16
C TYR A 179 25.60 -0.32 -13.70
N ASP A 180 26.40 -1.09 -12.96
CA ASP A 180 26.00 -2.41 -12.46
C ASP A 180 24.88 -2.34 -11.43
N TYR A 181 24.90 -1.32 -10.56
CA TYR A 181 23.80 -1.03 -9.65
C TYR A 181 22.49 -0.77 -10.42
N LEU A 182 22.51 0.19 -11.36
CA LEU A 182 21.34 0.52 -12.18
C LEU A 182 20.86 -0.69 -13.00
N ARG A 183 21.78 -1.51 -13.50
CA ARG A 183 21.47 -2.77 -14.19
C ARG A 183 20.76 -3.76 -13.27
N GLY A 184 21.23 -3.90 -12.03
CA GLY A 184 20.67 -4.79 -11.03
C GLY A 184 19.21 -4.45 -10.74
N ILE A 185 18.95 -3.20 -10.35
CA ILE A 185 17.59 -2.75 -9.99
C ILE A 185 16.64 -2.69 -11.21
N ARG A 186 17.16 -2.56 -12.43
CA ARG A 186 16.35 -2.62 -13.66
C ARG A 186 15.91 -4.05 -14.03
N SER A 187 16.60 -5.07 -13.53
CA SER A 187 16.46 -6.44 -14.04
C SER A 187 15.06 -7.01 -13.78
N ASP A 188 14.63 -7.92 -14.66
CA ASP A 188 13.36 -8.63 -14.48
C ASP A 188 13.33 -9.43 -13.18
N LEU A 189 14.50 -9.92 -12.74
CA LEU A 189 14.65 -10.61 -11.46
C LEU A 189 14.37 -9.68 -10.27
N PHE A 190 14.84 -8.43 -10.35
CA PHE A 190 14.57 -7.44 -9.32
C PHE A 190 13.08 -7.07 -9.29
N VAL A 191 12.47 -6.86 -10.46
CA VAL A 191 11.03 -6.60 -10.56
C VAL A 191 10.23 -7.74 -9.91
N ARG A 192 10.50 -8.99 -10.31
CA ARG A 192 9.80 -10.17 -9.79
C ARG A 192 9.94 -10.38 -8.28
N ARG A 193 11.04 -9.92 -7.66
CA ARG A 193 11.31 -10.16 -6.22
C ARG A 193 11.00 -8.97 -5.32
N VAL A 194 11.23 -7.76 -5.80
CA VAL A 194 11.18 -6.54 -4.97
C VAL A 194 10.00 -5.67 -5.35
N LEU A 195 9.59 -5.70 -6.62
CA LEU A 195 8.48 -4.91 -7.13
C LEU A 195 7.36 -5.83 -7.63
N SER A 196 7.17 -6.99 -7.01
CA SER A 196 6.23 -8.00 -7.50
C SER A 196 4.78 -7.53 -7.37
N ASP A 197 3.98 -7.82 -8.40
CA ASP A 197 2.52 -7.75 -8.38
C ASP A 197 1.87 -9.10 -8.06
N ARG A 198 2.65 -10.16 -7.86
CA ARG A 198 2.15 -11.50 -7.52
C ARG A 198 2.23 -11.79 -6.03
N GLN A 199 3.31 -11.33 -5.39
CA GLN A 199 3.49 -11.37 -3.96
C GLN A 199 3.67 -9.95 -3.46
N ILE A 200 2.57 -9.33 -3.07
CA ILE A 200 2.53 -7.94 -2.67
C ILE A 200 2.90 -7.85 -1.19
N ASP A 201 4.20 -7.83 -0.91
CA ASP A 201 4.77 -7.38 0.37
C ASP A 201 4.92 -5.85 0.34
N ALA A 202 3.78 -5.17 0.21
CA ALA A 202 3.73 -3.75 -0.06
C ALA A 202 2.62 -3.06 0.74
N ARG A 203 2.39 -1.78 0.46
CA ARG A 203 1.34 -0.98 1.09
C ARG A 203 -0.05 -1.66 1.04
N LEU A 204 -0.34 -2.46 0.02
CA LEU A 204 -1.59 -3.21 -0.04
C LEU A 204 -1.76 -4.19 1.10
N TYR A 205 -0.73 -5.01 1.39
CA TYR A 205 -0.77 -5.97 2.48
C TYR A 205 -1.07 -5.26 3.81
N ARG A 206 -0.40 -4.13 4.07
CA ARG A 206 -0.66 -3.28 5.23
C ARG A 206 -2.10 -2.81 5.32
N TYR A 207 -2.70 -2.36 4.21
CA TYR A 207 -4.11 -1.96 4.18
C TYR A 207 -5.08 -3.13 4.40
N LEU A 208 -4.68 -4.35 4.03
CA LEU A 208 -5.48 -5.57 4.16
C LEU A 208 -5.22 -6.35 5.46
N HIS A 209 -4.14 -6.04 6.17
CA HIS A 209 -3.74 -6.75 7.38
C HIS A 209 -4.08 -5.94 8.64
N ASP A 210 -3.35 -4.84 8.93
CA ASP A 210 -3.71 -3.99 10.08
C ASP A 210 -3.02 -2.60 10.13
N GLU A 211 -2.37 -2.13 9.08
CA GLU A 211 -1.69 -0.83 9.05
C GLU A 211 -2.48 0.22 8.25
N THR A 212 -3.67 0.60 8.74
CA THR A 212 -3.97 2.03 8.65
C THR A 212 -3.16 2.74 9.71
N PRO A 213 -2.31 3.71 9.33
CA PRO A 213 -1.48 4.41 10.30
C PRO A 213 -2.39 4.97 11.38
N ASP A 214 -2.09 4.62 12.64
CA ASP A 214 -2.57 5.39 13.75
C ASP A 214 -2.13 6.85 13.51
N ASP A 215 -3.09 7.76 13.48
CA ASP A 215 -2.81 9.20 13.33
C ASP A 215 -2.06 9.79 14.55
N ASP A 216 -1.62 8.94 15.49
CA ASP A 216 -0.91 9.30 16.70
C ASP A 216 0.50 8.70 16.70
N GLU A 217 1.45 9.43 16.10
CA GLU A 217 2.88 9.35 16.45
C GLU A 217 3.04 9.70 17.95
N ASN A 218 2.77 8.75 18.84
CA ASN A 218 3.24 8.77 20.21
C ASN A 218 4.27 7.64 20.36
N GLU A 219 5.48 7.95 19.91
CA GLU A 219 6.71 7.23 20.27
C GLU A 219 6.93 7.32 21.79
N ASP A 220 6.19 6.59 22.64
CA ASP A 220 6.52 6.47 24.07
C ASP A 220 5.82 5.33 24.85
N ASP A 221 5.04 4.44 24.23
CA ASP A 221 4.48 3.27 24.94
C ASP A 221 5.37 2.02 24.76
N GLU A 222 6.43 1.93 25.57
CA GLU A 222 7.28 0.73 25.72
C GLU A 222 6.59 -0.40 26.53
N ASN A 223 5.26 -0.52 26.51
CA ASN A 223 4.54 -1.61 27.21
C ASN A 223 3.27 -2.06 26.48
N GLU A 224 3.40 -2.87 25.44
CA GLU A 224 2.32 -3.76 25.00
C GLU A 224 2.90 -5.15 24.72
N ASP A 225 2.84 -6.01 25.75
CA ASP A 225 2.84 -7.48 25.62
C ASP A 225 1.42 -7.92 25.19
N ASP A 226 0.85 -7.31 24.16
CA ASP A 226 -0.40 -7.79 23.54
C ASP A 226 0.00 -8.50 22.25
N ASP A 227 0.16 -9.83 22.37
CA ASP A 227 0.21 -10.83 21.27
C ASP A 227 -1.15 -10.86 20.50
N ASP A 228 -1.77 -9.71 20.25
CA ASP A 228 -2.95 -9.53 19.38
C ASP A 228 -2.49 -8.98 18.01
N GLU A 229 -1.25 -9.26 17.61
CA GLU A 229 -0.82 -9.06 16.22
C GLU A 229 -1.67 -10.01 15.36
N ALA A 230 -2.49 -9.46 14.47
CA ALA A 230 -3.39 -10.24 13.64
C ALA A 230 -2.61 -11.41 13.00
N ASP A 231 -3.13 -12.64 13.11
CA ASP A 231 -2.51 -13.84 12.51
C ASP A 231 -2.07 -13.53 11.06
N PRO A 232 -0.87 -13.93 10.62
CA PRO A 232 -0.34 -13.52 9.32
C PRO A 232 -1.35 -13.84 8.21
N GLY A 233 -1.92 -12.80 7.60
CA GLY A 233 -2.96 -12.95 6.59
C GLY A 233 -2.37 -13.25 5.22
N LEU A 234 -2.78 -14.33 4.56
CA LEU A 234 -2.62 -14.47 3.12
C LEU A 234 -3.92 -13.97 2.46
N PHE A 235 -3.80 -13.01 1.53
CA PHE A 235 -4.95 -12.49 0.79
C PHE A 235 -4.89 -12.86 -0.68
N GLU A 236 -5.89 -13.61 -1.18
CA GLU A 236 -6.14 -13.72 -2.62
C GLU A 236 -6.98 -12.53 -3.09
N ILE A 237 -6.60 -11.95 -4.23
CA ILE A 237 -7.27 -10.78 -4.79
C ILE A 237 -7.68 -11.08 -6.23
N TYR A 238 -8.90 -10.67 -6.58
CA TYR A 238 -9.36 -10.58 -7.96
C TYR A 238 -9.94 -9.20 -8.22
N HIS A 239 -9.54 -8.54 -9.32
CA HIS A 239 -10.12 -7.28 -9.76
C HIS A 239 -10.88 -7.41 -11.08
N SER A 240 -11.91 -6.61 -11.25
CA SER A 240 -12.79 -6.59 -12.43
C SER A 240 -12.11 -6.39 -13.80
N SER A 241 -10.85 -5.92 -13.83
CA SER A 241 -10.03 -5.86 -15.05
C SER A 241 -9.52 -7.24 -15.53
N GLY A 242 -9.64 -8.27 -14.69
CA GLY A 242 -9.09 -9.60 -14.91
C GLY A 242 -7.78 -9.87 -14.17
N TYR A 243 -7.27 -8.88 -13.43
CA TYR A 243 -6.10 -9.05 -12.57
C TYR A 243 -6.40 -9.98 -11.39
N ALA A 244 -5.44 -10.84 -11.06
CA ALA A 244 -5.43 -11.67 -9.88
C ALA A 244 -4.01 -11.69 -9.29
N GLY A 245 -3.91 -11.73 -7.97
CA GLY A 245 -2.63 -11.72 -7.26
C GLY A 245 -2.81 -11.96 -5.77
N TYR A 246 -1.70 -11.97 -5.04
CA TYR A 246 -1.68 -12.25 -3.61
C TYR A 246 -1.01 -11.14 -2.81
N ALA A 247 -1.55 -10.83 -1.64
CA ALA A 247 -0.89 -9.96 -0.66
C ALA A 247 -0.53 -10.79 0.59
N TYR A 248 0.74 -10.78 0.97
CA TYR A 248 1.27 -11.66 2.01
C TYR A 248 2.63 -11.15 2.53
N ALA A 249 2.79 -11.01 3.85
CA ALA A 249 4.09 -10.79 4.49
C ALA A 249 4.83 -12.12 4.69
N GLY A 250 5.39 -12.62 3.60
CA GLY A 250 6.28 -13.78 3.62
C GLY A 250 7.75 -13.37 3.52
N PRO A 251 8.70 -14.27 3.85
CA PRO A 251 10.11 -14.01 3.64
C PRO A 251 10.38 -13.59 2.18
N GLN A 252 10.96 -12.39 2.00
CA GLN A 252 11.31 -11.72 0.74
C GLN A 252 12.20 -12.53 -0.23
N TYR A 253 12.59 -13.75 0.17
CA TYR A 253 13.52 -14.63 -0.53
C TYR A 253 12.88 -15.92 -1.02
N VAL A 254 11.58 -16.10 -0.85
CA VAL A 254 10.87 -17.18 -1.52
C VAL A 254 10.71 -16.74 -2.98
N GLU A 255 11.65 -17.16 -3.83
CA GLU A 255 11.58 -17.05 -5.31
C GLU A 255 10.36 -17.76 -5.91
N ARG A 256 9.56 -18.39 -5.05
CA ARG A 256 8.42 -19.19 -5.35
C ARG A 256 7.21 -18.29 -5.23
N ASP A 257 6.42 -18.25 -6.28
CA ASP A 257 4.99 -18.16 -6.07
C ASP A 257 4.62 -19.15 -4.93
N PRO A 258 3.95 -18.72 -3.84
CA PRO A 258 3.62 -19.63 -2.74
C PRO A 258 2.80 -20.85 -3.22
N PHE A 259 2.27 -20.79 -4.46
CA PHE A 259 1.32 -21.71 -5.09
C PHE A 259 1.93 -22.56 -6.23
N GLY A 260 3.18 -22.29 -6.65
CA GLY A 260 3.94 -23.14 -7.58
C GLY A 260 4.58 -22.41 -8.78
N ASP A 261 5.71 -22.93 -9.26
CA ASP A 261 6.58 -22.27 -10.27
C ASP A 261 6.07 -22.29 -11.73
N ASP A 262 4.85 -22.77 -12.01
CA ASP A 262 4.37 -22.90 -13.38
C ASP A 262 3.62 -21.65 -13.83
N ASP A 263 4.36 -20.66 -14.37
CA ASP A 263 3.87 -19.42 -15.04
C ASP A 263 2.72 -19.65 -16.07
N ALA A 264 2.42 -20.90 -16.45
CA ALA A 264 1.33 -21.29 -17.33
C ALA A 264 -0.03 -21.50 -16.59
N ASP A 265 -0.03 -21.62 -15.26
CA ASP A 265 -1.22 -21.87 -14.43
C ASP A 265 -1.81 -20.59 -13.79
N ASP A 266 -1.05 -19.49 -13.70
CA ASP A 266 -1.53 -18.23 -13.06
C ASP A 266 -2.81 -17.65 -13.68
N THR A 267 -2.96 -17.76 -15.01
CA THR A 267 -4.18 -17.30 -15.70
C THR A 267 -5.38 -18.19 -15.34
N ASN A 268 -5.12 -19.44 -14.98
CA ASN A 268 -6.12 -20.40 -14.55
C ASN A 268 -6.51 -20.15 -13.09
N GLU A 269 -5.56 -19.85 -12.18
CA GLU A 269 -5.85 -19.55 -10.77
C GLU A 269 -6.78 -18.35 -10.59
N GLY A 270 -6.52 -17.24 -11.28
CA GLY A 270 -7.42 -16.07 -11.24
C GLY A 270 -8.82 -16.38 -11.79
N ALA A 271 -8.92 -17.26 -12.78
CA ALA A 271 -10.20 -17.70 -13.36
C ALA A 271 -10.95 -18.67 -12.41
N GLU A 272 -10.23 -19.53 -11.71
CA GLU A 272 -10.76 -20.45 -10.70
C GLU A 272 -11.25 -19.69 -9.47
N LEU A 273 -10.47 -18.72 -8.96
CA LEU A 273 -10.89 -17.80 -7.92
C LEU A 273 -12.17 -17.06 -8.33
N LEU A 274 -12.19 -16.46 -9.54
CA LEU A 274 -13.38 -15.79 -10.05
C LEU A 274 -14.59 -16.72 -10.10
N ALA A 275 -14.41 -17.95 -10.61
CA ALA A 275 -15.48 -18.93 -10.69
C ALA A 275 -16.02 -19.28 -9.30
N ARG A 276 -15.14 -19.54 -8.33
CA ARG A 276 -15.48 -19.82 -6.93
C ARG A 276 -16.26 -18.67 -6.30
N GLN A 277 -15.77 -17.44 -6.43
CA GLN A 277 -16.40 -16.27 -5.82
C GLN A 277 -17.73 -15.90 -6.49
N ARG A 278 -17.87 -16.10 -7.82
CA ARG A 278 -19.15 -15.89 -8.50
C ARG A 278 -20.24 -16.82 -7.98
N THR A 279 -19.93 -18.09 -7.74
CA THR A 279 -20.89 -19.04 -7.16
C THR A 279 -21.48 -18.51 -5.85
N GLN A 280 -20.66 -17.86 -5.02
CA GLN A 280 -21.08 -17.32 -3.72
C GLN A 280 -21.73 -15.93 -3.80
N PHE A 281 -21.35 -15.07 -4.74
CA PHE A 281 -21.71 -13.65 -4.74
C PHE A 281 -22.53 -13.16 -5.94
N GLU A 282 -22.78 -13.98 -6.96
CA GLU A 282 -23.46 -13.52 -8.18
C GLU A 282 -24.82 -12.85 -7.90
N SER A 283 -25.64 -13.45 -7.02
CA SER A 283 -26.97 -12.94 -6.68
C SER A 283 -26.96 -11.67 -5.83
N VAL A 284 -25.86 -11.38 -5.13
CA VAL A 284 -25.70 -10.18 -4.28
C VAL A 284 -24.83 -9.11 -4.96
N GLY A 285 -24.47 -9.33 -6.23
CA GLY A 285 -23.85 -8.36 -7.10
C GLY A 285 -24.86 -7.53 -7.85
N GLU A 286 -24.76 -6.21 -7.73
CA GLU A 286 -25.62 -5.28 -8.46
C GLU A 286 -24.83 -4.57 -9.57
N PRO A 287 -24.98 -4.98 -10.84
CA PRO A 287 -24.18 -4.43 -11.93
C PRO A 287 -24.61 -3.03 -12.38
N THR A 288 -25.84 -2.59 -12.10
CA THR A 288 -26.35 -1.32 -12.65
C THR A 288 -25.71 -0.13 -11.93
N GLY A 289 -24.92 0.64 -12.68
CA GLY A 289 -24.17 1.79 -12.17
C GLY A 289 -22.84 1.42 -11.52
N ARG A 290 -22.47 0.13 -11.49
CA ARG A 290 -21.20 -0.34 -10.93
C ARG A 290 -20.05 -0.03 -11.89
N THR A 291 -19.00 0.59 -11.37
CA THR A 291 -17.82 1.02 -12.13
C THR A 291 -16.67 0.02 -12.04
N GLY A 292 -16.63 -0.75 -10.94
CA GLY A 292 -15.63 -1.79 -10.73
C GLY A 292 -16.03 -2.71 -9.58
N PHE A 293 -15.31 -3.82 -9.45
CA PHE A 293 -15.45 -4.71 -8.30
C PHE A 293 -14.14 -5.44 -8.02
N ALA A 294 -14.00 -5.91 -6.78
CA ALA A 294 -12.93 -6.80 -6.36
C ALA A 294 -13.47 -7.91 -5.45
N TYR A 295 -12.87 -9.09 -5.55
CA TYR A 295 -12.99 -10.11 -4.52
C TYR A 295 -11.68 -10.16 -3.73
N VAL A 296 -11.80 -10.27 -2.42
CA VAL A 296 -10.66 -10.48 -1.52
C VAL A 296 -10.95 -11.68 -0.65
N VAL A 297 -10.04 -12.63 -0.56
CA VAL A 297 -10.17 -13.82 0.28
C VAL A 297 -9.04 -13.80 1.29
N SER A 298 -9.37 -13.73 2.57
CA SER A 298 -8.40 -13.85 3.66
C SER A 298 -8.28 -15.30 4.08
N HIS A 299 -7.05 -15.81 4.17
CA HIS A 299 -6.71 -17.16 4.62
C HIS A 299 -5.98 -17.09 5.95
N GLY A 300 -6.41 -17.91 6.91
CA GLY A 300 -5.70 -18.10 8.18
C GLY A 300 -4.53 -19.06 8.01
N VAL A 301 -3.38 -18.55 7.56
CA VAL A 301 -2.17 -19.36 7.45
C VAL A 301 -1.43 -19.43 8.79
N PRO A 302 -0.72 -20.54 9.10
CA PRO A 302 0.09 -20.65 10.31
C PRO A 302 1.20 -19.60 10.38
N ASP A 303 1.77 -19.38 11.56
CA ASP A 303 2.96 -18.55 11.74
C ASP A 303 4.14 -18.98 10.85
N GLU A 304 5.00 -18.04 10.45
CA GLU A 304 6.17 -18.28 9.58
C GLU A 304 7.02 -19.47 10.05
N ALA A 305 7.15 -19.67 11.36
CA ALA A 305 7.93 -20.77 11.95
C ALA A 305 7.36 -22.17 11.63
N ASP A 306 6.06 -22.27 11.42
CA ASP A 306 5.31 -23.51 11.20
C ASP A 306 4.79 -23.66 9.77
N GLN A 307 5.06 -22.68 8.89
CA GLN A 307 4.60 -22.71 7.51
C GLN A 307 5.30 -23.80 6.69
N PRO A 308 4.53 -24.57 5.89
CA PRO A 308 5.11 -25.45 4.90
C PRO A 308 5.85 -24.66 3.81
N THR A 309 6.73 -25.34 3.08
CA THR A 309 7.48 -24.73 1.96
C THR A 309 6.59 -24.38 0.76
N ASP A 310 5.36 -24.89 0.74
CA ASP A 310 4.31 -24.65 -0.26
C ASP A 310 3.01 -24.38 0.48
N LEU A 311 2.40 -23.23 0.24
CA LEU A 311 1.10 -22.89 0.80
C LEU A 311 0.04 -23.26 -0.24
N GLU A 312 -0.92 -24.11 0.10
CA GLU A 312 -2.11 -24.34 -0.73
C GLU A 312 -3.28 -23.57 -0.07
N PRO A 313 -3.76 -22.43 -0.60
CA PRO A 313 -4.74 -21.55 0.07
C PRO A 313 -6.00 -22.30 0.48
N LEU A 314 -6.42 -23.22 -0.38
CA LEU A 314 -7.63 -24.04 -0.17
C LEU A 314 -7.51 -25.05 0.97
N ASP A 315 -6.31 -25.30 1.49
CA ASP A 315 -6.13 -26.12 2.68
C ASP A 315 -6.43 -25.35 3.98
N TYR A 316 -6.56 -24.02 3.90
CA TYR A 316 -6.77 -23.15 5.05
C TYR A 316 -8.21 -22.65 5.16
N GLU A 317 -8.60 -22.34 6.39
CA GLU A 317 -9.85 -21.64 6.66
C GLU A 317 -9.78 -20.24 6.05
N HIS A 318 -10.85 -19.86 5.37
CA HIS A 318 -10.87 -18.63 4.60
C HIS A 318 -12.19 -17.90 4.68
N THR A 319 -12.11 -16.58 4.51
CA THR A 319 -13.27 -15.70 4.44
C THR A 319 -13.21 -14.82 3.22
N SER A 320 -14.31 -14.81 2.46
CA SER A 320 -14.43 -13.99 1.27
C SER A 320 -15.13 -12.66 1.55
N LEU A 321 -14.63 -11.62 0.89
CA LEU A 321 -15.19 -10.28 0.81
C LEU A 321 -15.42 -9.92 -0.66
N PHE A 322 -16.60 -9.38 -0.94
CA PHE A 322 -16.94 -8.80 -2.23
C PHE A 322 -17.10 -7.29 -2.11
N VAL A 323 -16.28 -6.55 -2.85
CA VAL A 323 -16.27 -5.09 -2.89
C VAL A 323 -16.83 -4.61 -4.23
N GLN A 324 -17.88 -3.79 -4.18
CA GLN A 324 -18.50 -3.19 -5.37
C GLN A 324 -18.31 -1.68 -5.34
N ARG A 325 -17.72 -1.10 -6.39
CA ARG A 325 -17.49 0.34 -6.52
C ARG A 325 -18.53 0.98 -7.46
N TYR A 326 -19.02 2.14 -7.06
CA TYR A 326 -19.93 2.98 -7.85
C TYR A 326 -19.32 4.37 -8.06
N ASP A 327 -19.89 5.14 -9.00
CA ASP A 327 -19.45 6.51 -9.29
C ASP A 327 -19.61 7.46 -8.09
N ASP A 328 -20.64 7.23 -7.26
CA ASP A 328 -20.99 8.09 -6.15
C ASP A 328 -21.84 7.37 -5.08
N VAL A 329 -21.96 8.01 -3.92
CA VAL A 329 -22.71 7.52 -2.75
C VAL A 329 -24.19 7.28 -3.03
N ALA A 330 -24.83 8.11 -3.85
CA ALA A 330 -26.25 7.97 -4.17
C ALA A 330 -26.50 6.80 -5.11
N THR A 331 -25.60 6.59 -6.07
CA THR A 331 -25.63 5.43 -6.97
C THR A 331 -25.41 4.13 -6.21
N ALA A 332 -24.46 4.08 -5.26
CA ALA A 332 -24.28 2.96 -4.35
C ALA A 332 -25.53 2.71 -3.49
N GLY A 333 -26.13 3.77 -2.91
CA GLY A 333 -27.36 3.65 -2.13
C GLY A 333 -28.53 3.09 -2.95
N ALA A 334 -28.69 3.56 -4.20
CA ALA A 334 -29.70 3.03 -5.10
C ALA A 334 -29.47 1.56 -5.48
N ALA A 335 -28.22 1.10 -5.50
CA ALA A 335 -27.88 -0.31 -5.71
C ALA A 335 -28.23 -1.18 -4.50
N VAL A 336 -27.98 -0.70 -3.28
CA VAL A 336 -28.41 -1.37 -2.04
C VAL A 336 -29.94 -1.56 -2.00
N GLU A 337 -30.71 -0.51 -2.31
CA GLU A 337 -32.18 -0.60 -2.34
C GLU A 337 -32.65 -1.62 -3.39
N ARG A 338 -32.02 -1.65 -4.57
CA ARG A 338 -32.34 -2.64 -5.62
C ARG A 338 -32.03 -4.07 -5.19
N LEU A 339 -30.93 -4.29 -4.48
CA LEU A 339 -30.62 -5.61 -3.91
C LEU A 339 -31.72 -6.07 -2.96
N TYR A 340 -32.19 -5.20 -2.05
CA TYR A 340 -33.29 -5.55 -1.13
C TYR A 340 -34.64 -5.77 -1.81
N ASP A 341 -34.89 -5.06 -2.90
CA ASP A 341 -36.15 -5.19 -3.64
C ASP A 341 -36.19 -6.47 -4.50
N THR A 342 -35.04 -7.08 -4.81
CA THR A 342 -34.95 -8.11 -5.87
C THR A 342 -34.33 -9.43 -5.46
N ALA A 343 -33.17 -9.41 -4.79
CA ALA A 343 -32.31 -10.58 -4.66
C ALA A 343 -31.94 -10.91 -3.21
N VAL A 344 -32.05 -9.93 -2.31
CA VAL A 344 -31.53 -10.00 -0.95
C VAL A 344 -32.64 -9.75 0.05
N SER A 345 -32.74 -10.59 1.06
CA SER A 345 -33.65 -10.38 2.19
C SER A 345 -32.87 -10.00 3.44
N ARG A 346 -33.42 -9.10 4.25
CA ARG A 346 -32.80 -8.63 5.51
C ARG A 346 -33.44 -9.32 6.71
N GLU A 347 -32.60 -9.89 7.57
CA GLU A 347 -33.01 -10.65 8.76
C GLU A 347 -32.58 -9.98 10.08
N GLY A 348 -31.80 -8.92 9.99
CA GLY A 348 -31.47 -8.08 11.12
C GLY A 348 -30.24 -7.25 10.86
N HIS A 349 -29.61 -6.84 11.95
CA HIS A 349 -28.36 -6.11 11.93
C HIS A 349 -27.41 -6.74 12.92
N TYR A 350 -26.14 -6.56 12.65
CA TYR A 350 -25.06 -6.96 13.51
C TYR A 350 -24.05 -5.81 13.60
N SER A 351 -23.60 -5.49 14.80
CA SER A 351 -22.59 -4.44 15.02
C SER A 351 -21.24 -5.10 15.18
N PHE A 352 -20.39 -4.82 14.20
CA PHE A 352 -19.12 -5.47 14.00
C PHE A 352 -18.04 -4.41 13.95
N GLY A 353 -17.05 -4.53 14.83
CA GLY A 353 -16.18 -3.41 15.14
C GLY A 353 -17.01 -2.18 15.51
N ARG A 354 -16.71 -1.05 14.86
CA ARG A 354 -17.46 0.21 14.98
C ARG A 354 -18.69 0.34 14.06
N ASP A 355 -18.84 -0.53 13.07
CA ASP A 355 -19.81 -0.37 11.98
C ASP A 355 -21.02 -1.30 12.13
N ARG A 356 -22.18 -0.87 11.61
CA ARG A 356 -23.42 -1.65 11.67
C ARG A 356 -23.72 -2.28 10.31
N TRP A 357 -23.66 -3.60 10.28
CA TRP A 357 -23.89 -4.42 9.11
C TRP A 357 -25.31 -4.98 9.10
N ASP A 358 -25.88 -5.13 7.91
CA ASP A 358 -27.12 -5.85 7.74
C ASP A 358 -26.85 -7.34 7.58
N ARG A 359 -27.57 -8.15 8.35
CA ARG A 359 -27.59 -9.61 8.16
C ARG A 359 -28.55 -9.91 7.04
N VAL A 360 -28.03 -10.51 5.98
CA VAL A 360 -28.79 -10.78 4.76
C VAL A 360 -28.74 -12.25 4.39
N TYR A 361 -29.73 -12.68 3.62
CA TYR A 361 -29.71 -13.96 2.95
C TYR A 361 -30.22 -13.82 1.51
N TYR A 362 -29.71 -14.69 0.63
CA TYR A 362 -30.01 -14.71 -0.80
C TYR A 362 -29.84 -16.13 -1.35
N GLU A 363 -30.41 -16.41 -2.51
CA GLU A 363 -30.21 -17.71 -3.18
C GLU A 363 -28.91 -17.69 -3.98
N ALA A 364 -28.02 -18.66 -3.77
CA ALA A 364 -26.78 -18.84 -4.51
C ALA A 364 -26.51 -20.33 -4.71
N ASP A 365 -26.03 -20.73 -5.90
CA ASP A 365 -25.83 -22.14 -6.30
C ASP A 365 -27.00 -23.10 -6.02
N GLY A 366 -28.23 -22.57 -5.97
CA GLY A 366 -29.43 -23.36 -5.67
C GLY A 366 -29.69 -23.63 -4.18
N ASP A 367 -28.94 -23.01 -3.27
CA ASP A 367 -29.19 -23.02 -1.83
C ASP A 367 -29.28 -21.58 -1.25
N VAL A 368 -29.62 -21.45 0.03
CA VAL A 368 -29.70 -20.17 0.75
C VAL A 368 -28.33 -19.85 1.36
N THR A 369 -27.75 -18.74 0.93
CA THR A 369 -26.51 -18.19 1.47
C THR A 369 -26.81 -17.01 2.38
N TYR A 370 -26.16 -16.99 3.54
CA TYR A 370 -26.25 -15.94 4.54
C TYR A 370 -24.93 -15.16 4.59
N ALA A 371 -25.00 -13.83 4.57
CA ALA A 371 -23.84 -12.93 4.54
C ALA A 371 -24.10 -11.61 5.28
N PHE A 372 -23.05 -10.81 5.46
CA PHE A 372 -23.16 -9.44 5.95
C PHE A 372 -23.10 -8.45 4.79
N LEU A 373 -23.93 -7.42 4.81
CA LEU A 373 -23.96 -6.36 3.81
C LEU A 373 -23.85 -4.98 4.47
N ILE A 374 -23.02 -4.09 3.91
CA ILE A 374 -22.94 -2.69 4.33
C ILE A 374 -22.65 -1.77 3.14
N GLN A 375 -23.15 -0.54 3.21
CA GLN A 375 -22.73 0.55 2.32
C GLN A 375 -21.64 1.38 3.01
N ALA A 376 -20.49 1.56 2.38
CA ALA A 376 -19.43 2.44 2.85
C ALA A 376 -19.16 3.50 1.77
N GLY A 377 -19.80 4.66 1.90
CA GLY A 377 -19.75 5.72 0.90
C GLY A 377 -20.21 5.24 -0.48
N GLN A 378 -19.31 5.27 -1.47
CA GLN A 378 -19.55 4.80 -2.84
C GLN A 378 -19.37 3.28 -3.02
N PHE A 379 -19.05 2.56 -1.94
CA PHE A 379 -18.81 1.12 -1.96
C PHE A 379 -19.97 0.34 -1.33
N ILE A 380 -20.22 -0.85 -1.85
CA ILE A 380 -21.05 -1.88 -1.19
C ILE A 380 -20.14 -3.06 -0.90
N LEU A 381 -20.15 -3.52 0.35
CA LEU A 381 -19.39 -4.68 0.81
C LEU A 381 -20.33 -5.83 1.13
N VAL A 382 -19.96 -7.04 0.74
CA VAL A 382 -20.62 -8.27 1.15
C VAL A 382 -19.57 -9.22 1.70
N ALA A 383 -19.72 -9.66 2.95
CA ALA A 383 -18.69 -10.41 3.67
C ALA A 383 -19.21 -11.73 4.24
N ALA A 384 -18.31 -12.70 4.37
CA ALA A 384 -18.51 -14.00 5.03
C ALA A 384 -19.77 -14.77 4.58
N PRO A 385 -19.90 -15.06 3.27
CA PRO A 385 -21.00 -15.89 2.76
C PRO A 385 -20.90 -17.30 3.36
N ALA A 386 -22.01 -17.85 3.85
CA ALA A 386 -22.09 -19.25 4.24
C ALA A 386 -23.51 -19.80 4.13
N GLU A 387 -23.62 -21.08 3.80
CA GLU A 387 -24.89 -21.83 3.71
C GLU A 387 -25.48 -22.19 5.09
N VAL A 388 -24.72 -21.95 6.17
CA VAL A 388 -25.18 -22.17 7.55
C VAL A 388 -26.03 -20.98 7.99
N ALA A 389 -27.28 -21.27 8.38
CA ALA A 389 -28.22 -20.29 8.91
C ALA A 389 -27.73 -19.62 10.19
N TRP A 390 -28.18 -18.39 10.44
CA TRP A 390 -27.71 -17.59 11.57
C TRP A 390 -27.92 -18.27 12.94
N GLU A 391 -28.99 -19.04 13.11
CA GLU A 391 -29.31 -19.74 14.36
C GLU A 391 -28.39 -20.94 14.63
N GLU A 392 -27.71 -21.46 13.60
CA GLU A 392 -26.87 -22.65 13.69
C GLU A 392 -25.37 -22.32 13.78
N ARG A 393 -24.98 -21.05 13.56
CA ARG A 393 -23.59 -20.61 13.69
C ARG A 393 -23.18 -20.49 15.17
N ILE A 394 -22.13 -21.22 15.55
CA ILE A 394 -21.60 -21.24 16.92
C ILE A 394 -20.71 -20.02 17.18
N ASP A 395 -19.89 -19.65 16.20
CA ASP A 395 -19.10 -18.43 16.22
C ASP A 395 -19.21 -17.75 14.84
N TRP A 396 -19.71 -16.52 14.82
CA TRP A 396 -20.00 -15.78 13.60
C TRP A 396 -19.00 -14.63 13.39
N THR A 397 -18.16 -14.31 14.39
CA THR A 397 -17.09 -13.32 14.28
C THR A 397 -15.88 -13.88 13.60
N GLU A 398 -15.56 -15.16 13.86
CA GLU A 398 -14.26 -15.76 13.52
C GLU A 398 -13.88 -15.61 12.04
N ALA A 399 -14.87 -15.69 11.14
CA ALA A 399 -14.66 -15.45 9.72
C ALA A 399 -14.29 -13.98 9.42
N LEU A 400 -15.00 -13.07 10.07
CA LEU A 400 -14.81 -11.65 9.89
C LEU A 400 -13.59 -11.10 10.66
N ASP A 401 -13.16 -11.73 11.76
CA ASP A 401 -11.94 -11.42 12.52
C ASP A 401 -10.70 -11.44 11.60
N ARG A 402 -10.77 -12.23 10.52
CA ARG A 402 -9.71 -12.40 9.52
C ARG A 402 -9.71 -11.32 8.43
N LEU A 403 -10.70 -10.43 8.39
CA LEU A 403 -10.73 -9.31 7.45
C LEU A 403 -10.23 -8.06 8.17
N TRP A 404 -9.45 -7.21 7.50
CA TRP A 404 -9.04 -5.87 8.01
C TRP A 404 -10.19 -4.94 8.39
N LEU A 405 -11.42 -5.33 8.06
CA LEU A 405 -12.62 -4.64 8.48
C LEU A 405 -12.90 -4.83 9.97
N TRP A 406 -12.28 -5.84 10.61
CA TRP A 406 -12.37 -6.12 12.05
C TRP A 406 -11.52 -5.12 12.83
N ARG A 407 -12.14 -4.08 13.41
CA ARG A 407 -11.51 -3.26 14.45
C ARG A 407 -12.52 -2.84 15.53
N PRO A 408 -12.27 -3.13 16.83
CA PRO A 408 -13.15 -2.77 17.93
C PRO A 408 -13.35 -1.27 18.15
#